data_AF-A0A966TSE1-F1
#
_entry.id   AF-A0A966TSE1-F1
#
_cell.length_a   1.000
_cell.length_b   1.000
_cell.length_c   1.000
_cell.angle_alpha   90.00
_cell.angle_beta   90.00
_cell.angle_gamma   90.00
#
_symmetry.space_group_name_H-M   'P 1'
#
loop_
_entity.id
_entity.type
_entity.pdbx_description
1 polymer ?
#
loop_
_entity_poly.entity_id
_entity_poly.type
_entity_poly.pdbx_seq_one_letter_code
_entity_poly.pdbx_strand_id
1 'polypeptide(L)'
;MSIEIRTSIEALLTGINGRYRNTQEAPNADQYDALRELEADDLREQFVSFHPTLLEGVDLIVDGVSVPLQMGVIDIAPPGYTKVPRASVIRLVGVIPGGSTSLQWYYPLRFGDQAVRVRQVNEEAGEYHWSGHQW
;
A
#
# COMPACT_ATOMS: atom_id res chain seq x y z
N MET A 1 -15.80 -1.34 1.11
CA MET A 1 -14.85 -0.24 0.86
C MET A 1 -13.53 -0.82 0.38
N SER A 2 -12.77 -0.08 -0.44
CA SER A 2 -11.42 -0.48 -0.86
C SER A 2 -10.41 0.66 -0.64
N ILE A 3 -9.22 0.31 -0.15
CA ILE A 3 -8.08 1.21 0.00
C ILE A 3 -7.04 0.80 -1.03
N GLU A 4 -6.55 1.77 -1.81
CA GLU A 4 -5.47 1.53 -2.78
C GLU A 4 -4.15 2.10 -2.24
N ILE A 5 -3.14 1.23 -2.12
CA ILE A 5 -1.77 1.59 -1.75
C ILE A 5 -0.92 1.51 -3.00
N ARG A 6 -0.40 2.66 -3.45
CA ARG A 6 0.51 2.74 -4.59
C ARG A 6 1.94 2.80 -4.08
N THR A 7 2.73 1.76 -4.33
CA THR A 7 4.09 1.63 -3.81
C THR A 7 4.94 0.72 -4.70
N SER A 8 6.25 0.63 -4.42
CA SER A 8 7.12 -0.43 -4.95
C SER A 8 7.12 -1.59 -3.96
N ILE A 9 6.72 -2.77 -4.42
CA ILE A 9 6.70 -3.97 -3.58
C ILE A 9 8.12 -4.37 -3.17
N GLU A 10 9.10 -4.19 -4.06
CA GLU A 10 10.51 -4.45 -3.77
C GLU A 10 11.00 -3.59 -2.61
N ALA A 11 10.59 -2.32 -2.57
CA ALA A 11 10.98 -1.37 -1.52
C ALA A 11 10.30 -1.72 -0.20
N LEU A 12 9.02 -2.12 -0.27
CA LEU A 12 8.24 -2.57 0.88
C LEU A 12 8.82 -3.84 1.50
N LEU A 13 9.23 -4.82 0.69
CA LEU A 13 9.84 -6.08 1.14
C LEU A 13 11.22 -5.88 1.78
N THR A 14 12.01 -4.93 1.28
CA THR A 14 13.36 -4.65 1.78
C THR A 14 13.41 -3.59 2.87
N GLY A 15 12.28 -2.93 3.15
CA GLY A 15 12.18 -1.81 4.10
C GLY A 15 12.90 -0.54 3.64
N ILE A 16 13.26 -0.46 2.35
CA ILE A 16 13.86 0.74 1.77
C ILE A 16 12.75 1.78 1.58
N ASN A 17 12.85 2.90 2.30
CA ASN A 17 11.91 4.01 2.22
C ASN A 17 12.61 5.31 1.74
N GLY A 18 11.82 6.37 1.52
CA GLY A 18 12.28 7.68 1.05
C GLY A 18 13.29 8.39 1.96
N ARG A 19 13.61 7.83 3.14
CA ARG A 19 14.67 8.36 4.01
C ARG A 19 16.08 8.10 3.45
N TYR A 20 16.23 7.11 2.57
CA TYR A 20 17.49 6.86 1.89
C TYR A 20 17.56 7.71 0.61
N ARG A 21 18.38 8.78 0.63
CA ARG A 21 18.68 9.60 -0.55
C ARG A 21 19.28 8.81 -1.70
N ASN A 22 19.90 7.66 -1.39
CA ASN A 22 20.52 6.76 -2.34
C ASN A 22 20.20 5.32 -1.92
N THR A 23 19.41 4.60 -2.72
CA THR A 23 18.99 3.22 -2.41
C THR A 23 20.17 2.23 -2.36
N GLN A 24 21.32 2.60 -2.93
CA GLN A 24 22.57 1.83 -2.88
C GLN A 24 23.28 1.87 -1.52
N GLU A 25 22.89 2.77 -0.61
CA GLU A 25 23.46 2.85 0.75
C GLU A 25 22.61 2.09 1.79
N ALA A 26 21.49 1.50 1.37
CA ALA A 26 20.67 0.68 2.24
C ALA A 26 21.33 -0.69 2.45
N PRO A 27 21.30 -1.26 3.67
CA PRO A 27 21.89 -2.58 3.96
C PRO A 27 21.27 -3.72 3.14
N ASN A 28 20.08 -3.50 2.57
CA ASN A 28 19.33 -4.48 1.79
C ASN A 28 19.32 -4.16 0.27
N ALA A 29 20.26 -3.34 -0.21
CA ALA A 29 20.33 -2.94 -1.62
C ALA A 29 20.46 -4.13 -2.58
N ASP A 30 21.27 -5.13 -2.24
CA ASP A 30 21.43 -6.34 -3.07
C ASP A 30 20.11 -7.14 -3.18
N GLN A 31 19.37 -7.25 -2.08
CA GLN A 31 18.06 -7.90 -2.08
C GLN A 31 17.04 -7.08 -2.88
N TYR A 32 17.13 -5.76 -2.81
CA TYR A 32 16.28 -4.86 -3.57
C TYR A 32 16.50 -5.03 -5.08
N ASP A 33 17.76 -5.06 -5.52
CA ASP A 33 18.08 -5.26 -6.94
C ASP A 33 17.70 -6.66 -7.43
N ALA A 34 17.89 -7.70 -6.62
CA ALA A 34 17.43 -9.05 -6.94
C ALA A 34 15.89 -9.11 -7.15
N LEU A 35 15.11 -8.43 -6.32
CA LEU A 35 13.65 -8.35 -6.47
C LEU A 35 13.21 -7.59 -7.73
N ARG A 36 14.07 -6.69 -8.26
CA ARG A 36 13.76 -5.93 -9.47
C ARG A 36 13.98 -6.70 -10.75
N GLU A 37 14.77 -7.77 -10.70
CA GLU A 37 14.96 -8.69 -11.81
C GLU A 37 13.81 -9.70 -11.93
N LEU A 38 13.01 -9.87 -10.87
CA LEU A 38 11.88 -10.80 -10.87
C LEU A 38 10.75 -10.36 -11.80
N GLU A 39 10.10 -11.35 -12.40
CA GLU A 39 8.83 -11.15 -13.09
C GLU A 39 7.72 -10.79 -12.10
N ALA A 40 6.63 -10.21 -12.62
CA ALA A 40 5.53 -9.73 -11.79
C ALA A 40 4.89 -10.87 -10.95
N ASP A 41 4.83 -12.09 -11.51
CA ASP A 41 4.26 -13.24 -10.82
C ASP A 41 5.18 -13.75 -9.70
N ASP A 42 6.49 -13.87 -9.97
CA ASP A 42 7.48 -14.27 -8.95
C ASP A 42 7.55 -13.27 -7.80
N LEU A 43 7.50 -11.97 -8.11
CA LEU A 43 7.48 -10.92 -7.08
C LEU A 43 6.19 -10.97 -6.25
N ARG A 44 5.06 -11.33 -6.86
CA ARG A 44 3.80 -11.52 -6.14
C ARG A 44 3.91 -12.67 -5.15
N GLU A 45 4.51 -13.79 -5.53
CA GLU A 45 4.71 -14.94 -4.64
C GLU A 45 5.57 -14.58 -3.43
N GLN A 46 6.67 -13.85 -3.64
CA GLN A 46 7.50 -13.34 -2.55
C GLN A 46 6.69 -12.43 -1.60
N PHE A 47 5.81 -11.61 -2.18
CA PHE A 47 4.99 -10.68 -1.42
C PHE A 47 3.91 -11.35 -0.56
N VAL A 48 3.45 -12.57 -0.91
CA VAL A 48 2.45 -13.31 -0.12
C VAL A 48 2.87 -13.47 1.34
N SER A 49 4.15 -13.76 1.57
CA SER A 49 4.70 -13.94 2.93
C SER A 49 4.69 -12.64 3.74
N PHE A 50 4.64 -11.49 3.07
CA PHE A 50 4.60 -10.17 3.69
C PHE A 50 3.16 -9.68 3.99
N HIS A 51 2.14 -10.34 3.43
CA HIS A 51 0.74 -9.94 3.64
C HIS A 51 0.37 -9.77 5.13
N PRO A 52 0.70 -10.70 6.04
CA PRO A 52 0.37 -10.55 7.46
C PRO A 52 1.06 -9.32 8.06
N THR A 53 2.33 -9.11 7.74
CA THR A 53 3.10 -7.95 8.22
C THR A 53 2.51 -6.63 7.74
N LEU A 54 2.02 -6.57 6.49
CA LEU A 54 1.32 -5.39 5.97
C LEU A 54 0.01 -5.16 6.70
N LEU A 55 -0.84 -6.19 6.82
CA LEU A 55 -2.16 -6.10 7.44
C LEU A 55 -2.09 -5.74 8.94
N GLU A 56 -1.11 -6.26 9.67
CA GLU A 56 -0.87 -5.93 11.08
C GLU A 56 -0.26 -4.55 11.26
N GLY A 57 0.37 -3.99 10.22
CA GLY A 57 1.04 -2.70 10.28
C GLY A 57 0.12 -1.51 9.96
N VAL A 58 -1.01 -1.75 9.30
CA VAL A 58 -1.95 -0.70 8.89
C VAL A 58 -3.25 -0.82 9.67
N ASP A 59 -3.87 0.32 9.96
CA ASP A 59 -5.16 0.35 10.66
C ASP A 59 -6.16 1.21 9.92
N LEU A 60 -7.39 0.71 9.83
CA LEU A 60 -8.56 1.47 9.42
C LEU A 60 -9.49 1.58 10.62
N ILE A 61 -9.78 2.80 11.07
CA ILE A 61 -10.73 3.06 12.14
C ILE A 61 -11.91 3.84 11.56
N VAL A 62 -13.12 3.37 11.83
CA VAL A 62 -14.37 4.00 11.41
C VAL A 62 -15.22 4.25 12.64
N ASP A 63 -15.61 5.52 12.86
CA ASP A 63 -16.41 5.93 14.02
C ASP A 63 -15.88 5.40 15.36
N GLY A 64 -14.54 5.34 15.47
CA GLY A 64 -13.82 4.85 16.66
C GLY A 64 -13.66 3.32 16.74
N VAL A 65 -14.15 2.55 15.78
CA VAL A 65 -14.04 1.09 15.73
C VAL A 65 -13.03 0.66 14.67
N SER A 66 -12.08 -0.21 15.04
CA SER A 66 -11.15 -0.79 14.08
C SER A 66 -11.89 -1.75 13.13
N VAL A 67 -11.66 -1.56 11.82
CA VAL A 67 -12.23 -2.37 10.75
C VAL A 67 -11.18 -3.36 10.28
N PRO A 68 -11.43 -4.67 10.39
CA PRO A 68 -10.49 -5.67 9.89
C PRO A 68 -10.35 -5.54 8.36
N LEU A 69 -9.11 -5.48 7.90
CA LEU A 69 -8.77 -5.42 6.49
C LEU A 69 -8.35 -6.78 5.98
N GLN A 70 -8.62 -7.02 4.70
CA GLN A 70 -8.22 -8.20 3.97
C GLN A 70 -7.44 -7.80 2.71
N MET A 71 -6.53 -8.67 2.29
CA MET A 71 -5.85 -8.51 1.01
C MET A 71 -6.86 -8.64 -0.12
N GLY A 72 -6.89 -7.65 -1.00
CA GLY A 72 -7.60 -7.67 -2.26
C GLY A 72 -6.66 -7.96 -3.43
N VAL A 73 -6.97 -7.36 -4.58
CA VAL A 73 -6.16 -7.50 -5.80
C VAL A 73 -4.82 -6.77 -5.66
N ILE A 74 -3.76 -7.40 -6.17
CA ILE A 74 -2.42 -6.82 -6.24
C ILE A 74 -2.00 -6.76 -7.70
N ASP A 75 -1.92 -5.53 -8.21
CA ASP A 75 -1.48 -5.23 -9.57
C ASP A 75 0.00 -4.85 -9.54
N ILE A 76 0.83 -5.70 -10.13
CA ILE A 76 2.28 -5.50 -10.25
C ILE A 76 2.58 -5.30 -11.73
N ALA A 77 3.18 -4.15 -12.07
CA ALA A 77 3.62 -3.92 -13.42
C ALA A 77 4.70 -4.94 -13.83
N PRO A 78 4.78 -5.34 -15.12
CA PRO A 78 5.87 -6.18 -15.59
C PRO A 78 7.23 -5.49 -15.34
N PRO A 79 8.32 -6.27 -15.22
CA PRO A 79 9.65 -5.70 -15.05
C PRO A 79 9.96 -4.78 -16.25
N GLY A 80 10.11 -3.49 -15.95
CA GLY A 80 10.47 -2.47 -16.92
C GLY A 80 11.97 -2.20 -16.89
N TYR A 81 12.35 -0.94 -17.08
CA TYR A 81 13.74 -0.53 -16.91
C TYR A 81 14.14 -0.62 -15.44
N THR A 82 14.99 -1.59 -15.09
CA THR A 82 15.43 -1.94 -13.72
C THR A 82 16.21 -0.84 -12.99
N LYS A 83 16.32 0.36 -13.56
CA LYS A 83 16.84 1.55 -12.87
C LYS A 83 15.76 2.40 -12.21
N VAL A 84 14.48 2.23 -12.54
CA VAL A 84 13.36 2.90 -11.84
C VAL A 84 12.48 1.87 -11.10
N PRO A 85 12.06 2.11 -9.84
CA PRO A 85 11.17 1.21 -9.12
C PRO A 85 9.86 1.07 -9.88
N ARG A 86 9.33 -0.15 -10.02
CA ARG A 86 8.05 -0.34 -10.70
C ARG A 86 6.89 0.05 -9.78
N ALA A 87 5.91 0.75 -10.33
CA ALA A 87 4.70 1.10 -9.58
C ALA A 87 3.82 -0.15 -9.45
N SER A 88 3.46 -0.49 -8.21
CA SER A 88 2.51 -1.55 -7.88
C SER A 88 1.32 -0.97 -7.13
N VAL A 89 0.15 -1.58 -7.28
CA VAL A 89 -1.08 -1.21 -6.57
C VAL A 89 -1.53 -2.38 -5.73
N ILE A 90 -1.51 -2.21 -4.41
CA ILE A 90 -2.04 -3.16 -3.45
C ILE A 90 -3.42 -2.67 -3.03
N ARG A 91 -4.45 -3.48 -3.22
CA ARG A 91 -5.80 -3.18 -2.72
C ARG A 91 -6.04 -3.89 -1.40
N LEU A 92 -6.50 -3.14 -0.40
CA LEU A 92 -7.04 -3.68 0.84
C LEU A 92 -8.56 -3.49 0.86
N VAL A 93 -9.28 -4.50 1.36
CA VAL A 93 -10.75 -4.49 1.40
C VAL A 93 -11.21 -4.58 2.84
N GLY A 94 -12.19 -3.76 3.19
CA GLY A 94 -12.85 -3.75 4.49
C GLY A 94 -14.35 -3.49 4.36
N VAL A 95 -15.10 -4.02 5.33
CA VAL A 95 -16.54 -3.78 5.45
C VAL A 95 -16.75 -2.60 6.38
N ILE A 96 -17.36 -1.53 5.86
CA ILE A 96 -17.69 -0.34 6.61
C ILE A 96 -19.21 -0.33 6.79
N PRO A 97 -19.73 -0.14 8.03
CA PRO A 97 -21.16 0.02 8.26
C PRO A 97 -21.75 1.19 7.45
N GLY A 98 -22.99 1.05 6.98
CA GLY A 98 -23.71 2.15 6.34
C GLY A 98 -23.92 3.31 7.31
N GLY A 99 -23.85 4.55 6.80
CA GLY A 99 -24.04 5.75 7.60
C GLY A 99 -22.82 6.21 8.41
N SER A 100 -21.64 5.61 8.20
CA SER A 100 -20.42 6.04 8.88
C SER A 100 -20.01 7.47 8.54
N THR A 101 -19.56 8.21 9.55
CA THR A 101 -19.33 9.65 9.47
C THR A 101 -17.87 10.04 9.54
N SER A 102 -17.02 9.17 10.09
CA SER A 102 -15.60 9.42 10.27
C SER A 102 -14.77 8.21 9.87
N LEU A 103 -13.60 8.50 9.27
CA LEU A 103 -12.64 7.50 8.83
C LEU A 103 -11.24 7.98 9.18
N GLN A 104 -10.46 7.12 9.82
CA GLN A 104 -9.06 7.33 10.11
C GLN A 104 -8.26 6.19 9.48
N TRP A 105 -7.19 6.55 8.79
CA TRP A 105 -6.27 5.61 8.16
C TRP A 105 -4.89 5.81 8.76
N TYR A 106 -4.32 4.73 9.27
CA TYR A 106 -2.95 4.70 9.75
C TYR A 106 -2.09 3.87 8.80
N TYR A 107 -1.00 4.48 8.35
CA TYR A 107 0.05 3.81 7.61
C TYR A 107 1.41 4.20 8.18
N PRO A 108 2.22 3.22 8.59
CA PRO A 108 3.44 3.50 9.31
C PRO A 108 4.56 3.89 8.36
N LEU A 109 5.38 4.88 8.73
CA LEU A 109 6.53 5.35 7.93
C LEU A 109 7.54 4.26 7.55
N ARG A 110 7.57 3.14 8.29
CA ARG A 110 8.41 1.98 7.95
C ARG A 110 8.06 1.38 6.58
N PHE A 111 6.84 1.58 6.09
CA PHE A 111 6.38 1.12 4.78
C PHE A 111 6.57 2.17 3.66
N GLY A 112 7.27 3.28 3.96
CA GLY A 112 7.52 4.35 3.00
C GLY A 112 6.67 5.59 3.21
N ASP A 113 7.05 6.66 2.52
CA ASP A 113 6.21 7.85 2.39
C ASP A 113 4.98 7.50 1.54
N GLN A 114 3.78 7.87 2.02
CA GLN A 114 2.53 7.49 1.36
C GLN A 114 1.69 8.71 1.01
N ALA A 115 1.18 8.74 -0.22
CA ALA A 115 0.03 9.56 -0.58
C ALA A 115 -1.23 8.67 -0.57
N VAL A 116 -2.15 8.92 0.36
CA VAL A 116 -3.39 8.14 0.50
C VAL A 116 -4.52 8.86 -0.21
N ARG A 117 -5.26 8.12 -1.06
CA ARG A 117 -6.52 8.61 -1.63
C ARG A 117 -7.65 7.70 -1.20
N VAL A 118 -8.53 8.23 -0.35
CA VAL A 118 -9.75 7.54 0.06
C VAL A 118 -10.87 7.97 -0.90
N ARG A 119 -11.52 7.01 -1.55
CA ARG A 119 -12.74 7.26 -2.33
C ARG A 119 -13.93 6.68 -1.58
N GLN A 120 -14.63 7.53 -0.83
CA GLN A 120 -15.93 7.18 -0.28
C GLN A 120 -16.97 7.31 -1.41
N VAL A 121 -17.57 6.20 -1.83
CA VAL A 121 -18.71 6.22 -2.74
C VAL A 121 -19.94 6.01 -1.88
N ASN A 122 -20.69 7.09 -1.65
CA ASN A 122 -22.03 7.00 -1.07
C ASN A 122 -22.99 6.71 -2.24
N GLU A 123 -23.30 5.43 -2.47
CA GLU A 123 -24.20 5.01 -3.56
C GLU A 123 -25.64 5.53 -3.39
N GLU A 124 -26.04 5.97 -2.20
CA GLU A 124 -27.37 6.53 -1.94
C GLU A 124 -27.45 8.06 -2.15
N ALA A 125 -26.33 8.80 -2.13
CA ALA A 125 -26.34 10.27 -2.19
C ALA A 125 -25.76 10.88 -3.48
N GLY A 126 -24.99 10.15 -4.29
CA GLY A 126 -24.44 10.68 -5.55
C GLY A 126 -23.42 11.83 -5.37
N GLU A 127 -22.96 12.10 -4.15
CA GLU A 127 -22.03 13.19 -3.85
C GLU A 127 -20.60 12.66 -3.62
N TYR A 128 -19.66 13.22 -4.39
CA TYR A 128 -18.24 12.89 -4.35
C TYR A 128 -17.53 13.75 -3.32
N HIS A 129 -17.18 13.19 -2.16
CA HIS A 129 -16.31 13.87 -1.20
C HIS A 129 -14.85 13.45 -1.42
N TRP A 130 -14.01 14.39 -1.88
CA TRP A 130 -12.56 14.24 -1.88
C TRP A 130 -12.02 14.72 -0.53
N SER A 131 -11.40 13.83 0.26
CA SER A 131 -10.61 14.26 1.41
C SER A 131 -9.34 14.96 0.93
N GLY A 132 -9.11 16.19 1.39
CA GLY A 132 -7.91 16.98 1.09
C GLY A 132 -6.64 16.37 1.70
N HIS A 133 -5.52 16.55 1.01
CA HIS A 133 -4.19 16.05 1.39
C HIS A 133 -3.81 16.40 2.84
N GLN A 134 -3.24 15.44 3.57
CA GLN A 134 -2.47 15.68 4.79
C GLN A 134 -1.03 15.24 4.49
N TRP A 135 -0.08 16.14 4.75
CA TRP A 135 1.36 15.97 4.56
C TRP A 135 1.99 15.21 5.72
#